data_AF-A0A660N3A9-F1
#
_entry.id   AF-A0A660N3A9-F1
#
_cell.length_a   1.000
_cell.length_b   1.000
_cell.length_c   1.000
_cell.angle_alpha   90.00
_cell.angle_beta   90.00
_cell.angle_gamma   90.00
#
_symmetry.space_group_name_H-M   'P 1'
#
loop_
_entity.id
_entity.type
_entity.pdbx_description
1 polymer ?
#
loop_
_entity_poly.entity_id
_entity_poly.type
_entity_poly.pdbx_seq_one_letter_code
_entity_poly.pdbx_strand_id
1 'polypeptide(L)'
;CAFSATASAVYVLNDIVDRSADRAHPTKCTRPLASGAVSVQAAFKCLFGLLGFAFLPSLLAGQGWLVLILLTYLVMNIIYSFSWKHVVLVDVFVISAGFMLRILAGTVGLGIEPSEWLLLCSMMLTLFLGFSKRTSELLQSEAAGNFQQQTRKVLNEYSPVLLAQLTSITAACTIISYGLYTVAGTTVQIHGTNRLIYTLPFVIYGIFRYLYLTQRHAKGTDTARDLLSDRHLLVTAVMWVACTFGILV
;
A
#
# COMPACT_ATOMS: atom_id res chain seq x y z
N CYS A 1 -15.56 4.03 7.60
CA CYS A 1 -15.66 2.92 8.58
C CYS A 1 -15.85 1.55 7.95
N ALA A 2 -16.75 1.39 6.97
CA ALA A 2 -16.99 0.09 6.31
C ALA A 2 -15.72 -0.52 5.71
N PHE A 3 -14.94 0.24 4.94
CA PHE A 3 -13.67 -0.23 4.37
C PHE A 3 -12.67 -0.69 5.44
N SER A 4 -12.54 0.06 6.53
CA SER A 4 -11.65 -0.30 7.65
C SER A 4 -12.07 -1.62 8.29
N ALA A 5 -13.37 -1.83 8.51
CA ALA A 5 -13.91 -3.08 9.04
C ALA A 5 -13.67 -4.26 8.07
N THR A 6 -13.84 -4.07 6.77
CA THR A 6 -13.50 -5.09 5.76
C THR A 6 -12.01 -5.40 5.73
N ALA A 7 -11.14 -4.39 5.83
CA ALA A 7 -9.69 -4.60 5.91
C ALA A 7 -9.30 -5.38 7.17
N SER A 8 -9.86 -5.03 8.34
CA SER A 8 -9.68 -5.78 9.58
C SER A 8 -10.18 -7.22 9.46
N ALA A 9 -11.32 -7.45 8.80
CA ALA A 9 -11.83 -8.79 8.53
C ALA A 9 -10.85 -9.62 7.68
N VAL A 10 -10.28 -9.02 6.62
CA VAL A 10 -9.23 -9.67 5.81
C VAL A 10 -8.01 -10.05 6.65
N TYR A 11 -7.55 -9.17 7.55
CA TYR A 11 -6.44 -9.49 8.45
C TYR A 11 -6.76 -10.65 9.40
N VAL A 12 -7.96 -10.67 9.97
CA VAL A 12 -8.43 -11.79 10.82
C VAL A 12 -8.47 -13.10 10.02
N LEU A 13 -8.98 -13.07 8.79
CA LEU A 13 -9.00 -14.23 7.90
C LEU A 13 -7.59 -14.75 7.61
N ASN A 14 -6.66 -13.84 7.29
CA ASN A 14 -5.26 -14.19 7.03
C ASN A 14 -4.60 -14.83 8.26
N ASP A 15 -4.82 -14.26 9.46
CA ASP A 15 -4.30 -14.84 10.70
C ASP A 15 -4.90 -16.22 11.03
N ILE A 16 -6.14 -16.50 10.61
CA ILE A 16 -6.75 -17.84 10.74
C ILE A 16 -6.05 -18.83 9.79
N VAL A 17 -5.86 -18.45 8.53
CA VAL A 17 -5.24 -19.30 7.50
C VAL A 17 -3.77 -19.58 7.80
N ASP A 18 -3.01 -18.55 8.19
CA ASP A 18 -1.56 -18.64 8.44
C ASP A 18 -1.23 -19.16 9.85
N ARG A 19 -2.23 -19.48 10.69
CA ARG A 19 -2.07 -19.89 12.10
C ARG A 19 -1.03 -20.99 12.32
N SER A 20 -1.04 -22.03 11.49
CA SER A 20 -0.10 -23.16 11.63
C SER A 20 1.33 -22.78 11.26
N ALA A 21 1.50 -21.98 10.21
CA ALA A 21 2.79 -21.47 9.77
C ALA A 21 3.37 -20.44 10.78
N ASP A 22 2.52 -19.54 11.28
CA ASP A 22 2.93 -18.51 12.25
C ASP A 22 3.34 -19.12 13.60
N ARG A 23 2.75 -20.26 14.00
CA ARG A 23 3.18 -21.02 15.18
C ARG A 23 4.62 -21.53 15.08
N ALA A 24 5.06 -21.91 13.88
CA ALA A 24 6.40 -22.41 13.64
C ALA A 24 7.45 -21.28 13.47
N HIS A 25 7.01 -20.03 13.36
CA HIS A 25 7.90 -18.89 13.08
C HIS A 25 8.45 -18.27 14.37
N PRO A 26 9.78 -18.03 14.47
CA PRO A 26 10.45 -17.60 15.71
C PRO A 26 9.95 -16.26 16.28
N THR A 27 9.46 -15.36 15.44
CA THR A 27 8.92 -14.04 15.86
C THR A 27 7.40 -13.89 15.72
N LYS A 28 6.72 -14.75 14.95
CA LYS A 28 5.26 -14.64 14.72
C LYS A 28 4.44 -15.59 15.58
N CYS A 29 5.10 -16.47 16.33
CA CYS A 29 4.47 -17.38 17.29
C CYS A 29 3.72 -16.67 18.43
N THR A 30 4.08 -15.41 18.71
CA THR A 30 3.43 -14.56 19.73
C THR A 30 2.10 -13.95 19.27
N ARG A 31 1.72 -14.08 17.99
CA ARG A 31 0.43 -13.56 17.49
C ARG A 31 -0.75 -14.16 18.26
N PRO A 32 -1.85 -13.42 18.52
CA PRO A 32 -2.94 -13.90 19.38
C PRO A 32 -3.57 -15.24 18.94
N LEU A 33 -3.72 -15.50 17.65
CA LEU A 33 -4.25 -16.77 17.13
C LEU A 33 -3.19 -17.89 17.11
N ALA A 34 -1.91 -17.56 16.88
CA ALA A 34 -0.80 -18.51 16.87
C ALA A 34 -0.51 -19.01 18.29
N SER A 35 -0.37 -18.10 19.26
CA SER A 35 -0.19 -18.38 20.69
C SER A 35 -1.39 -19.05 21.35
N GLY A 36 -2.59 -18.93 20.76
CA GLY A 36 -3.83 -19.47 21.30
C GLY A 36 -4.52 -18.57 22.34
N ALA A 37 -4.02 -17.34 22.55
CA ALA A 37 -4.69 -16.34 23.38
C ALA A 37 -6.12 -16.03 22.90
N VAL A 38 -6.39 -16.16 21.59
CA VAL A 38 -7.71 -16.06 20.98
C VAL A 38 -8.12 -17.39 20.37
N SER A 39 -9.32 -17.87 20.69
CA SER A 39 -9.87 -19.09 20.10
C SER A 39 -10.27 -18.86 18.64
N VAL A 40 -10.16 -19.91 17.82
CA VAL A 40 -10.57 -19.85 16.39
C VAL A 40 -12.05 -19.47 16.26
N GLN A 41 -12.89 -19.95 17.18
CA GLN A 41 -14.31 -19.59 17.20
C GLN A 41 -14.51 -18.09 17.47
N ALA A 42 -13.76 -17.49 18.39
CA ALA A 42 -13.80 -16.06 18.64
C ALA A 42 -13.30 -15.25 17.42
N ALA A 43 -12.25 -15.73 16.74
CA ALA A 43 -11.76 -15.13 15.51
C ALA A 43 -12.81 -15.15 14.39
N PHE A 44 -13.51 -16.27 14.19
CA PHE A 44 -14.62 -16.35 13.22
C PHE A 44 -15.79 -15.42 13.60
N LYS A 45 -16.17 -15.34 14.88
CA LYS A 45 -17.20 -14.39 15.34
C LYS A 45 -16.80 -12.94 15.05
N CYS A 46 -15.53 -12.58 15.32
CA CYS A 46 -15.00 -11.26 14.99
C CYS A 46 -15.02 -11.00 13.48
N LEU A 47 -14.58 -11.96 12.67
CA LEU A 47 -14.60 -11.90 11.21
C LEU A 47 -16.01 -11.60 10.67
N PHE A 48 -16.99 -12.42 11.04
CA PHE A 48 -18.37 -12.25 10.59
C PHE A 48 -19.03 -10.99 11.16
N GLY A 49 -18.69 -10.60 12.40
CA GLY A 49 -19.16 -9.35 13.00
C GLY A 49 -18.65 -8.12 12.24
N LEU A 50 -17.37 -8.10 11.87
CA LEU A 50 -16.76 -7.03 11.08
C LEU A 50 -17.33 -6.94 9.66
N LEU A 51 -17.54 -8.09 9.00
CA LEU A 51 -18.19 -8.13 7.69
C LEU A 51 -19.66 -7.66 7.79
N GLY A 52 -20.39 -8.11 8.80
CA GLY A 52 -21.76 -7.63 9.06
C GLY A 52 -21.80 -6.11 9.25
N PHE A 53 -20.90 -5.56 10.07
CA PHE A 53 -20.80 -4.12 10.31
C PHE A 53 -20.41 -3.32 9.05
N ALA A 54 -19.61 -3.91 8.15
CA ALA A 54 -19.22 -3.25 6.90
C ALA A 54 -20.34 -3.28 5.84
N PHE A 55 -20.98 -4.43 5.65
CA PHE A 55 -21.91 -4.67 4.54
C PHE A 55 -23.36 -4.30 4.87
N LEU A 56 -23.86 -4.54 6.09
CA LEU A 56 -25.26 -4.27 6.43
C LEU A 56 -25.62 -2.78 6.28
N PRO A 57 -24.88 -1.82 6.86
CA PRO A 57 -25.22 -0.40 6.69
C PRO A 57 -25.08 0.05 5.24
N SER A 58 -24.08 -0.47 4.51
CA SER A 58 -23.84 -0.13 3.11
C SER A 58 -24.97 -0.60 2.19
N LEU A 59 -25.53 -1.78 2.44
CA LEU A 59 -26.70 -2.33 1.74
C LEU A 59 -27.98 -1.56 2.09
N LEU A 60 -28.22 -1.29 3.37
CA LEU A 60 -29.40 -0.57 3.84
C LEU A 60 -29.43 0.89 3.34
N ALA A 61 -28.26 1.52 3.18
CA ALA A 61 -28.13 2.86 2.62
C ALA A 61 -28.26 2.89 1.08
N GLY A 62 -28.46 1.74 0.41
CA GLY A 62 -28.60 1.66 -1.05
C GLY A 62 -27.30 1.96 -1.82
N GLN A 63 -26.14 1.91 -1.15
CA GLN A 63 -24.85 2.26 -1.76
C GLN A 63 -24.24 1.07 -2.51
N GLY A 64 -24.90 0.63 -3.59
CA GLY A 64 -24.49 -0.55 -4.37
C GLY A 64 -23.03 -0.51 -4.85
N TRP A 65 -22.54 0.67 -5.23
CA TRP A 65 -21.14 0.87 -5.63
C TRP A 65 -20.15 0.61 -4.48
N LEU A 66 -20.46 1.07 -3.26
CA LEU A 66 -19.62 0.82 -2.10
C LEU A 66 -19.58 -0.69 -1.79
N VAL A 67 -20.72 -1.36 -1.83
CA VAL A 67 -20.80 -2.81 -1.62
C VAL A 67 -19.96 -3.57 -2.65
N LEU A 68 -20.03 -3.17 -3.92
CA LEU A 68 -19.21 -3.76 -4.98
C LEU A 68 -17.71 -3.59 -4.70
N ILE A 69 -17.27 -2.38 -4.33
CA ILE A 69 -15.87 -2.11 -3.98
C ILE A 69 -15.40 -2.98 -2.81
N LEU A 70 -16.20 -3.09 -1.74
CA LEU A 70 -15.87 -3.92 -0.58
C LEU A 70 -15.81 -5.40 -0.93
N LEU A 71 -16.71 -5.88 -1.79
CA LEU A 71 -16.73 -7.26 -2.26
C LEU A 71 -15.52 -7.57 -3.14
N THR A 72 -15.21 -6.70 -4.10
CA THR A 72 -14.01 -6.83 -4.94
C THR A 72 -12.75 -6.84 -4.08
N TYR A 73 -12.65 -5.94 -3.08
CA TYR A 73 -11.53 -5.92 -2.15
C TYR A 73 -11.41 -7.23 -1.36
N LEU A 74 -12.51 -7.77 -0.84
CA LEU A 74 -12.53 -9.02 -0.09
C LEU A 74 -12.09 -10.21 -0.98
N VAL A 75 -12.70 -10.36 -2.16
CA VAL A 75 -12.38 -11.43 -3.11
C VAL A 75 -10.92 -11.35 -3.54
N MET A 76 -10.43 -10.16 -3.88
CA MET A 76 -9.04 -9.94 -4.28
C MET A 76 -8.06 -10.34 -3.17
N ASN A 77 -8.36 -10.01 -1.90
CA ASN A 77 -7.50 -10.40 -0.78
C ASN A 77 -7.56 -11.90 -0.48
N ILE A 78 -8.71 -12.55 -0.64
CA ILE A 78 -8.84 -14.00 -0.51
C ILE A 78 -7.97 -14.68 -1.58
N ILE A 79 -8.12 -14.31 -2.84
CA ILE A 79 -7.33 -14.86 -3.95
C ILE A 79 -5.83 -14.57 -3.74
N TYR A 80 -5.48 -13.40 -3.21
CA TYR A 80 -4.12 -13.06 -2.84
C TYR A 80 -3.53 -14.03 -1.82
N SER A 81 -4.26 -14.29 -0.73
CA SER A 81 -3.80 -15.15 0.36
C SER A 81 -3.62 -16.61 -0.06
N PHE A 82 -4.41 -17.09 -1.02
CA PHE A 82 -4.35 -18.48 -1.50
C PHE A 82 -3.43 -18.70 -2.70
N SER A 83 -3.36 -17.77 -3.66
CA SER A 83 -2.71 -18.02 -4.96
C SER A 83 -1.83 -16.88 -5.45
N TRP A 84 -2.33 -15.64 -5.48
CA TRP A 84 -1.62 -14.56 -6.17
C TRP A 84 -0.37 -14.05 -5.44
N LYS A 85 -0.20 -14.37 -4.16
CA LYS A 85 1.06 -14.12 -3.45
C LYS A 85 2.26 -14.92 -4.01
N HIS A 86 2.01 -15.87 -4.92
CA HIS A 86 3.01 -16.74 -5.54
C HIS A 86 3.34 -16.38 -7.00
N VAL A 87 2.70 -15.36 -7.58
CA VAL A 87 2.89 -14.98 -8.99
C VAL A 87 3.64 -13.65 -9.08
N VAL A 88 4.73 -13.66 -9.84
CA VAL A 88 5.58 -12.49 -10.12
C VAL A 88 4.75 -11.34 -10.72
N LEU A 89 4.99 -10.13 -10.23
CA LEU A 89 4.29 -8.87 -10.53
C LEU A 89 2.88 -8.79 -9.96
N VAL A 90 2.08 -9.85 -10.07
CA VAL A 90 0.69 -9.87 -9.62
C VAL A 90 0.61 -9.52 -8.13
N ASP A 91 1.55 -9.96 -7.32
CA ASP A 91 1.58 -9.64 -5.90
C ASP A 91 1.67 -8.13 -5.60
N VAL A 92 2.48 -7.39 -6.37
CA VAL A 92 2.65 -5.94 -6.26
C VAL A 92 1.45 -5.20 -6.87
N PHE A 93 0.92 -5.66 -7.99
CA PHE A 93 -0.28 -5.10 -8.62
C PHE A 93 -1.51 -5.23 -7.72
N VAL A 94 -1.66 -6.35 -7.01
CA VAL A 94 -2.76 -6.56 -6.05
C VAL A 94 -2.68 -5.60 -4.87
N ILE A 95 -1.46 -5.33 -4.37
CA ILE A 95 -1.26 -4.33 -3.32
C ILE A 95 -1.70 -2.95 -3.83
N SER A 96 -1.24 -2.55 -5.03
CA SER A 96 -1.62 -1.29 -5.65
C SER A 96 -3.13 -1.18 -5.89
N ALA A 97 -3.76 -2.22 -6.44
CA ALA A 97 -5.20 -2.30 -6.63
C ALA A 97 -5.97 -2.16 -5.31
N GLY A 98 -5.47 -2.74 -4.22
CA GLY A 98 -6.07 -2.60 -2.89
C GLY A 98 -6.05 -1.16 -2.38
N PHE A 99 -5.00 -0.40 -2.67
CA PHE A 99 -4.96 1.04 -2.39
C PHE A 99 -5.93 1.81 -3.29
N MET A 100 -6.06 1.45 -4.56
CA MET A 100 -7.01 2.09 -5.47
C MET A 100 -8.46 1.89 -5.01
N LEU A 101 -8.83 0.66 -4.64
CA LEU A 101 -10.15 0.36 -4.07
C LEU A 101 -10.42 1.14 -2.78
N ARG A 102 -9.39 1.40 -1.97
CA ARG A 102 -9.51 2.24 -0.76
C ARG A 102 -9.82 3.69 -1.11
N ILE A 103 -9.13 4.26 -2.10
CA ILE A 103 -9.39 5.63 -2.55
C ILE A 103 -10.80 5.74 -3.10
N LEU A 104 -11.19 4.80 -3.97
CA LEU A 104 -12.54 4.75 -4.56
C LEU A 104 -13.64 4.61 -3.50
N ALA A 105 -13.44 3.77 -2.48
CA ALA A 105 -14.39 3.66 -1.37
C ALA A 105 -14.55 4.99 -0.60
N GLY A 106 -13.46 5.74 -0.44
CA GLY A 106 -13.47 7.06 0.20
C GLY A 106 -14.18 8.12 -0.65
N THR A 107 -13.90 8.16 -1.94
CA THR A 107 -14.44 9.17 -2.87
C THR A 107 -15.93 8.95 -3.11
N VAL A 108 -16.37 7.69 -3.25
CA VAL A 108 -17.80 7.33 -3.32
C VAL A 108 -18.54 7.73 -2.04
N GLY A 109 -17.91 7.57 -0.87
CA GLY A 109 -18.50 7.98 0.41
C GLY A 109 -18.67 9.49 0.58
N LEU A 110 -17.87 10.29 -0.13
CA LEU A 110 -17.93 11.76 -0.11
C LEU A 110 -18.71 12.37 -1.29
N GLY A 111 -19.04 11.57 -2.31
CA GLY A 111 -19.68 12.05 -3.53
C GLY A 111 -18.77 12.95 -4.39
N ILE A 112 -17.45 12.83 -4.23
CA ILE A 112 -16.46 13.63 -4.97
C ILE A 112 -15.82 12.74 -6.02
N GLU A 113 -15.78 13.18 -7.27
CA GLU A 113 -15.07 12.46 -8.32
C GLU A 113 -13.54 12.57 -8.12
N PRO A 114 -12.82 11.44 -8.09
CA PRO A 114 -11.37 11.47 -7.94
C PRO A 114 -10.70 12.02 -9.21
N SER A 115 -9.67 12.85 -9.03
CA SER A 115 -8.83 13.31 -10.14
C SER A 115 -8.11 12.13 -10.79
N GLU A 116 -8.26 11.98 -12.11
CA GLU A 116 -7.64 10.92 -12.91
C GLU A 116 -6.11 10.88 -12.73
N TRP A 117 -5.48 12.06 -12.72
CA TRP A 117 -4.04 12.19 -12.50
C TRP A 117 -3.63 11.79 -11.08
N LEU A 118 -4.48 12.08 -10.08
CA LEU A 118 -4.23 11.69 -8.70
C LEU A 118 -4.36 10.17 -8.52
N LEU A 119 -5.33 9.54 -9.18
CA LEU A 119 -5.47 8.08 -9.21
C LEU A 119 -4.25 7.42 -9.85
N LEU A 120 -3.83 7.90 -11.03
CA LEU A 120 -2.63 7.40 -11.69
C LEU A 120 -1.38 7.60 -10.83
N CYS A 121 -1.22 8.78 -10.23
CA CYS A 121 -0.13 9.07 -9.31
C CYS A 121 -0.11 8.11 -8.12
N SER A 122 -1.25 7.87 -7.50
CA SER A 122 -1.35 6.94 -6.36
C SER A 122 -1.07 5.49 -6.77
N MET A 123 -1.55 5.07 -7.95
CA MET A 123 -1.25 3.74 -8.51
C MET A 123 0.26 3.58 -8.74
N MET A 124 0.90 4.54 -9.40
CA MET A 124 2.34 4.49 -9.66
C MET A 124 3.17 4.54 -8.38
N LEU A 125 2.77 5.37 -7.41
CA LEU A 125 3.43 5.48 -6.12
C LEU A 125 3.33 4.16 -5.33
N THR A 126 2.17 3.53 -5.32
CA THR A 126 1.97 2.25 -4.59
C THR A 126 2.74 1.10 -5.24
N LEU A 127 2.83 1.07 -6.58
CA LEU A 127 3.71 0.14 -7.29
C LEU A 127 5.18 0.41 -6.98
N PHE A 128 5.62 1.67 -6.99
CA PHE A 128 6.97 2.08 -6.63
C PHE A 128 7.37 1.60 -5.23
N LEU A 129 6.50 1.82 -4.24
CA LEU A 129 6.75 1.34 -2.87
C LEU A 129 6.76 -0.19 -2.80
N GLY A 130 5.86 -0.86 -3.53
CA GLY A 130 5.81 -2.32 -3.61
C GLY A 130 7.08 -2.94 -4.20
N PHE A 131 7.58 -2.42 -5.32
CA PHE A 131 8.83 -2.88 -5.93
C PHE A 131 10.06 -2.51 -5.10
N SER A 132 10.09 -1.34 -4.47
CA SER A 132 11.17 -0.96 -3.56
C SER A 132 11.26 -1.90 -2.36
N LYS A 133 10.12 -2.32 -1.82
CA LYS A 133 10.05 -3.30 -0.75
C LYS A 133 10.58 -4.66 -1.21
N ARG A 134 10.21 -5.13 -2.40
CA ARG A 134 10.73 -6.39 -2.97
C ARG A 134 12.23 -6.33 -3.20
N THR A 135 12.74 -5.20 -3.68
CA THR A 135 14.18 -4.96 -3.84
C THR A 135 14.90 -5.10 -2.50
N SER A 136 14.36 -4.48 -1.44
CA SER A 136 14.97 -4.53 -0.11
C SER A 136 14.94 -5.93 0.50
N GLU A 137 13.82 -6.64 0.38
CA GLU A 137 13.69 -8.03 0.83
C GLU A 137 14.70 -8.95 0.11
N LEU A 138 14.93 -8.74 -1.19
CA LEU A 138 15.90 -9.51 -1.98
C LEU A 138 17.35 -9.22 -1.56
N LEU A 139 17.73 -7.94 -1.45
CA LEU A 139 19.07 -7.53 -1.01
C LEU A 139 19.40 -8.00 0.41
N GLN A 140 18.42 -7.98 1.33
CA GLN A 140 18.61 -8.52 2.69
C GLN A 140 18.81 -10.04 2.67
N SER A 141 18.07 -10.75 1.82
CA SER A 141 18.23 -12.21 1.67
C SER A 141 19.61 -12.58 1.12
N GLU A 142 20.13 -11.82 0.15
CA GLU A 142 21.48 -12.02 -0.39
C GLU A 142 22.56 -11.74 0.67
N ALA A 143 22.44 -10.64 1.41
CA ALA A 143 23.40 -10.26 2.44
C ALA A 143 23.45 -11.24 3.63
N ALA A 144 22.34 -11.88 3.96
CA ALA A 144 22.25 -12.82 5.08
C ALA A 144 22.82 -14.22 4.76
N GLY A 145 23.18 -14.53 3.52
CA GLY A 145 23.70 -15.84 3.09
C GLY A 145 22.75 -17.02 3.27
N ASN A 146 21.53 -16.77 3.75
CA ASN A 146 20.55 -17.77 4.14
C ASN A 146 19.36 -17.78 3.16
N PHE A 147 19.49 -18.52 2.06
CA PHE A 147 18.37 -18.83 1.16
C PHE A 147 17.20 -19.55 1.86
N GLN A 148 17.43 -20.13 3.05
CA GLN A 148 16.46 -20.93 3.79
C GLN A 148 15.45 -20.12 4.63
N GLN A 149 15.69 -18.81 4.85
CA GLN A 149 14.71 -17.89 5.48
C GLN A 149 14.00 -17.01 4.44
N GLN A 150 13.80 -17.53 3.22
CA GLN A 150 12.98 -16.84 2.23
C GLN A 150 11.53 -16.80 2.69
N THR A 151 11.14 -15.64 3.23
CA THR A 151 9.78 -15.38 3.73
C THR A 151 8.73 -15.51 2.60
N ARG A 152 9.15 -15.45 1.31
CA ARG A 152 8.26 -15.65 0.14
C ARG A 152 9.01 -16.34 -1.02
N LYS A 153 8.43 -17.43 -1.53
CA LYS A 153 8.98 -18.22 -2.66
C LYS A 153 9.16 -17.43 -3.98
N VAL A 154 8.34 -16.40 -4.20
CA VAL A 154 8.36 -15.57 -5.42
C VAL A 154 9.65 -14.77 -5.60
N LEU A 155 10.36 -14.48 -4.50
CA LEU A 155 11.61 -13.72 -4.59
C LEU A 155 12.68 -14.44 -5.41
N ASN A 156 12.62 -15.76 -5.55
CA ASN A 156 13.56 -16.54 -6.36
C ASN A 156 13.43 -16.28 -7.87
N GLU A 157 12.27 -15.79 -8.31
CA GLU A 157 12.00 -15.54 -9.73
C GLU A 157 12.35 -14.10 -10.12
N TYR A 158 12.64 -13.23 -9.14
CA TYR A 158 13.04 -11.86 -9.40
C TYR A 158 14.55 -11.73 -9.56
N SER A 159 14.99 -11.01 -10.59
CA SER A 159 16.36 -10.52 -10.66
C SER A 159 16.47 -9.13 -10.01
N PRO A 160 17.57 -8.82 -9.30
CA PRO A 160 17.82 -7.48 -8.77
C PRO A 160 17.72 -6.38 -9.83
N VAL A 161 18.18 -6.69 -11.05
CA VAL A 161 18.17 -5.76 -12.19
C VAL A 161 16.74 -5.43 -12.63
N LEU A 162 15.87 -6.44 -12.76
CA LEU A 162 14.46 -6.22 -13.13
C LEU A 162 13.75 -5.38 -12.07
N LEU A 163 13.95 -5.68 -10.79
CA LEU A 163 13.33 -4.92 -9.70
C LEU A 163 13.82 -3.47 -9.67
N ALA A 164 15.10 -3.22 -9.91
CA ALA A 164 15.64 -1.86 -10.00
C ALA A 164 15.04 -1.09 -11.19
N GLN A 165 14.87 -1.74 -12.35
CA GLN A 165 14.23 -1.13 -13.53
C GLN A 165 12.76 -0.80 -13.26
N LEU A 166 11.97 -1.75 -12.74
CA LEU A 166 10.56 -1.54 -12.41
C LEU A 166 10.38 -0.43 -11.36
N THR A 167 11.24 -0.41 -10.34
CA THR A 167 11.23 0.65 -9.32
C THR A 167 11.55 2.01 -9.94
N SER A 168 12.52 2.09 -10.86
CA SER A 168 12.88 3.35 -11.52
C SER A 168 11.79 3.85 -12.47
N ILE A 169 11.17 2.95 -13.24
CA ILE A 169 10.05 3.27 -14.13
C ILE A 169 8.86 3.81 -13.32
N THR A 170 8.47 3.10 -12.27
CA THR A 170 7.34 3.52 -11.43
C THR A 170 7.62 4.80 -10.64
N ALA A 171 8.87 5.03 -10.22
CA ALA A 171 9.30 6.30 -9.65
C ALA A 171 9.14 7.47 -10.63
N ALA A 172 9.63 7.32 -11.86
CA ALA A 172 9.51 8.34 -12.90
C ALA A 172 8.03 8.62 -13.25
N CYS A 173 7.22 7.57 -13.44
CA CYS A 173 5.79 7.69 -13.66
C CYS A 173 5.07 8.40 -12.51
N THR A 174 5.48 8.17 -11.26
CA THR A 174 4.94 8.87 -10.08
C THR A 174 5.26 10.37 -10.13
N ILE A 175 6.50 10.75 -10.42
CA ILE A 175 6.91 12.15 -10.54
C ILE A 175 6.12 12.86 -11.65
N ILE A 176 6.03 12.22 -12.82
CA ILE A 176 5.34 12.78 -13.99
C ILE A 176 3.85 12.94 -13.71
N SER A 177 3.19 11.90 -13.21
CA SER A 177 1.75 11.97 -12.90
C SER A 177 1.42 12.97 -11.79
N TYR A 178 2.27 13.11 -10.77
CA TYR A 178 2.13 14.17 -9.78
C TYR A 178 2.31 15.56 -10.41
N GLY A 179 3.33 15.75 -11.24
CA GLY A 179 3.53 17.00 -11.97
C GLY A 179 2.32 17.36 -12.83
N LEU A 180 1.78 16.41 -13.60
CA LEU A 180 0.58 16.59 -14.41
C LEU A 180 -0.65 16.91 -13.55
N TYR A 181 -0.81 16.27 -12.40
CA TYR A 181 -1.84 16.62 -11.43
C TYR A 181 -1.74 18.09 -11.00
N THR A 182 -0.54 18.58 -10.66
CA THR A 182 -0.38 19.97 -10.17
C THR A 182 -0.72 21.05 -11.19
N VAL A 183 -0.69 20.73 -12.49
CA VAL A 183 -1.01 21.67 -13.59
C VAL A 183 -2.33 21.36 -14.29
N ALA A 184 -3.01 20.28 -13.91
CA ALA A 184 -4.26 19.87 -14.53
C ALA A 184 -5.34 20.94 -14.34
N GLY A 185 -6.06 21.27 -15.42
CA GLY A 185 -7.09 22.33 -15.40
C GLY A 185 -8.17 22.09 -14.32
N THR A 186 -8.58 20.84 -14.12
CA THR A 186 -9.52 20.46 -13.05
C THR A 186 -8.98 20.75 -11.66
N THR A 187 -7.68 20.51 -11.44
CA THR A 187 -7.02 20.73 -10.15
C THR A 187 -6.85 22.22 -9.87
N VAL A 188 -6.48 23.01 -10.89
CA VAL A 188 -6.41 24.48 -10.80
C VAL A 188 -7.79 25.07 -10.51
N GLN A 189 -8.86 24.54 -11.12
CA GLN A 189 -10.23 24.98 -10.85
C GLN A 189 -10.69 24.65 -9.42
N ILE A 190 -10.40 23.44 -8.93
CA ILE A 190 -10.78 23.00 -7.58
C ILE A 190 -10.06 23.81 -6.50
N HIS A 191 -8.77 24.08 -6.69
CA HIS A 191 -7.94 24.75 -5.68
C HIS A 191 -7.78 26.26 -5.88
N GLY A 192 -8.25 26.82 -7.00
CA GLY A 192 -8.14 28.25 -7.31
C GLY A 192 -6.71 28.76 -7.53
N THR A 193 -5.74 27.86 -7.72
CA THR A 193 -4.31 28.22 -7.82
C THR A 193 -3.56 27.35 -8.82
N ASN A 194 -2.67 27.97 -9.59
CA ASN A 194 -1.75 27.29 -10.51
C ASN A 194 -0.35 27.06 -9.92
N ARG A 195 -0.16 27.41 -8.64
CA ARG A 195 1.16 27.43 -7.98
C ARG A 195 1.54 26.08 -7.36
N LEU A 196 0.64 25.09 -7.38
CA LEU A 196 0.90 23.74 -6.83
C LEU A 196 2.13 23.08 -7.45
N ILE A 197 2.53 23.46 -8.66
CA ILE A 197 3.76 22.98 -9.31
C ILE A 197 5.02 23.22 -8.47
N TYR A 198 5.05 24.25 -7.61
CA TYR A 198 6.21 24.51 -6.73
C TYR A 198 6.42 23.45 -5.65
N THR A 199 5.45 22.56 -5.45
CA THR A 199 5.59 21.40 -4.55
C THR A 199 6.36 20.24 -5.19
N LEU A 200 6.48 20.22 -6.53
CA LEU A 200 7.10 19.15 -7.31
C LEU A 200 8.59 18.89 -6.97
N PRO A 201 9.46 19.89 -6.74
CA PRO A 201 10.85 19.66 -6.37
C PRO A 201 11.02 18.83 -5.09
N PHE A 202 10.12 19.01 -4.11
CA PHE A 202 10.15 18.22 -2.87
C PHE A 202 9.79 16.75 -3.13
N VAL A 203 8.80 16.51 -4.00
CA VAL A 203 8.40 15.14 -4.38
C VAL A 203 9.54 14.43 -5.13
N ILE A 204 10.18 15.12 -6.08
CA ILE A 204 11.35 14.61 -6.81
C ILE A 204 12.47 14.22 -5.84
N TYR A 205 12.84 15.14 -4.94
CA TYR A 205 13.89 14.88 -3.96
C TYR A 205 13.53 13.71 -3.03
N GLY A 206 12.28 13.63 -2.55
CA GLY A 206 11.81 12.55 -1.70
C GLY A 206 11.92 11.19 -2.38
N ILE A 207 11.48 11.08 -3.65
CA ILE A 207 11.57 9.85 -4.43
C ILE A 207 13.03 9.45 -4.66
N PHE A 208 13.89 10.39 -5.04
CA PHE A 208 15.32 10.11 -5.24
C PHE A 208 16.03 9.71 -3.95
N ARG A 209 15.70 10.36 -2.82
CA ARG A 209 16.24 9.99 -1.51
C ARG A 209 15.79 8.60 -1.11
N TYR A 210 14.54 8.23 -1.35
CA TYR A 210 14.03 6.90 -1.06
C TYR A 210 14.68 5.81 -1.93
N LEU A 211 14.85 6.07 -3.24
CA LEU A 211 15.62 5.20 -4.14
C LEU A 211 17.05 4.96 -3.63
N TYR A 212 17.73 6.03 -3.22
CA TYR A 212 19.07 5.96 -2.65
C TYR A 212 19.12 5.09 -1.38
N LEU A 213 18.17 5.25 -0.46
CA LEU A 213 18.10 4.45 0.77
C LEU A 213 17.86 2.96 0.48
N THR A 214 16.99 2.68 -0.50
CA THR A 214 16.63 1.33 -0.92
C THR A 214 17.84 0.58 -1.48
N GLN A 215 18.60 1.23 -2.37
CA GLN A 215 19.74 0.60 -3.04
C GLN A 215 20.98 0.51 -2.16
N ARG A 216 21.25 1.50 -1.30
CA ARG A 216 22.53 1.59 -0.58
C ARG A 216 22.54 1.00 0.83
N HIS A 217 21.39 0.92 1.49
CA HIS A 217 21.31 0.51 2.90
C HIS A 217 20.51 -0.76 3.15
N ALA A 218 20.00 -1.42 2.09
CA ALA A 218 19.03 -2.52 2.21
C ALA A 218 17.85 -2.17 3.14
N LYS A 219 17.53 -0.88 3.26
CA LYS A 219 16.39 -0.34 4.01
C LYS A 219 15.21 -0.23 3.03
N GLY A 220 14.01 -0.56 3.46
CA GLY A 220 12.81 -0.57 2.61
C GLY A 220 11.84 -1.72 2.91
N THR A 221 12.13 -2.55 3.92
CA THR A 221 11.18 -3.53 4.46
C THR A 221 10.00 -2.88 5.16
N ASP A 222 10.20 -1.69 5.74
CA ASP A 222 9.19 -0.89 6.44
C ASP A 222 9.27 0.57 5.99
N THR A 223 8.55 0.88 4.91
CA THR A 223 8.46 2.22 4.32
C THR A 223 8.12 3.30 5.35
N ALA A 224 7.23 3.01 6.32
CA ALA A 224 6.84 4.00 7.32
C ALA A 224 8.00 4.31 8.27
N ARG A 225 8.72 3.27 8.71
CA ARG A 225 9.90 3.45 9.56
C ARG A 225 11.05 4.12 8.80
N ASP A 226 11.26 3.81 7.53
CA ASP A 226 12.30 4.42 6.72
C ASP A 226 12.03 5.91 6.47
N LEU A 227 10.77 6.28 6.22
CA LEU A 227 10.35 7.68 6.07
C LEU A 227 10.53 8.48 7.36
N LEU A 228 10.22 7.89 8.53
CA LEU A 228 10.32 8.55 9.83
C LEU A 228 11.75 8.57 10.41
N SER A 229 12.60 7.62 10.01
CA SER A 229 13.97 7.52 10.52
C SER A 229 14.97 8.36 9.74
N ASP A 230 14.73 8.61 8.45
CA ASP A 230 15.61 9.45 7.63
C ASP A 230 15.27 10.94 7.79
N ARG A 231 16.21 11.69 8.36
CA ARG A 231 16.04 13.13 8.59
C ARG A 231 15.78 13.91 7.30
N HIS A 232 16.37 13.51 6.18
CA HIS A 232 16.17 14.21 4.91
C HIS A 232 14.75 14.01 4.41
N LEU A 233 14.24 12.77 4.39
CA LEU A 233 12.85 12.48 4.03
C LEU A 233 11.85 13.22 4.92
N LEU A 234 12.08 13.25 6.24
CA LEU A 234 11.22 13.96 7.17
C LEU A 234 11.18 15.47 6.88
N VAL A 235 12.35 16.10 6.70
CA VAL A 235 12.44 17.53 6.40
C VAL A 235 11.78 17.84 5.06
N THR A 236 12.00 17.00 4.03
CA THR A 236 11.33 17.15 2.73
C THR A 236 9.81 17.04 2.85
N ALA A 237 9.30 16.08 3.62
CA ALA A 237 7.87 15.94 3.84
C ALA A 237 7.28 17.17 4.55
N VAL A 238 7.95 17.69 5.58
CA VAL A 238 7.53 18.90 6.30
C VAL A 238 7.54 20.12 5.38
N MET A 239 8.60 20.31 4.58
CA MET A 239 8.66 21.43 3.62
C MET A 239 7.59 21.32 2.54
N TRP A 240 7.32 20.10 2.05
CA TRP A 240 6.25 19.85 1.08
C TRP A 240 4.87 20.20 1.65
N VAL A 241 4.59 19.78 2.89
CA VAL A 241 3.34 20.13 3.60
C VAL A 241 3.23 21.64 3.77
N ALA A 242 4.27 22.30 4.29
CA ALA A 242 4.29 23.74 4.50
C ALA A 242 4.07 24.52 3.19
N CYS A 243 4.73 24.10 2.11
CA CYS A 243 4.57 24.70 0.78
C CYS A 243 3.14 24.51 0.25
N THR A 244 2.60 23.29 0.36
CA THR A 244 1.23 22.99 -0.07
C THR A 244 0.21 23.84 0.70
N PHE A 245 0.29 23.92 2.02
CA PHE A 245 -0.60 24.75 2.82
C PHE A 245 -0.46 26.23 2.48
N GLY A 246 0.77 26.74 2.33
CA GLY A 246 0.99 28.15 1.95
C GLY A 246 0.52 28.53 0.55
N ILE A 247 0.24 27.54 -0.32
CA ILE A 247 -0.31 27.76 -1.66
C ILE A 247 -1.85 27.67 -1.67
N LEU A 248 -2.42 26.83 -0.80
CA LEU A 248 -3.86 26.55 -0.74
C LEU A 248 -4.64 27.49 0.18
N VAL A 249 -3.95 28.16 1.11
CA VAL A 249 -4.49 29.22 1.99
C VAL A 249 -4.28 30.57 1.33
#